data_AF-A0A835IBS3-F1
#
_entry.id   AF-A0A835IBS3-F1
#
_cell.length_a   1.000
_cell.length_b   1.000
_cell.length_c   1.000
_cell.angle_alpha   90.00
_cell.angle_beta   90.00
_cell.angle_gamma   90.00
#
_symmetry.space_group_name_H-M   'P 1'
#
loop_
_entity.id
_entity.type
_entity.pdbx_description
1 polymer ?
#
loop_
_entity_poly.entity_id
_entity_poly.type
_entity_poly.pdbx_seq_one_letter_code
_entity_poly.pdbx_strand_id
1 'polypeptide(L)'
;MASKKSTIIAAAVIIALIILLIILRVTLELSEVFYLILGAVVAANLAILTWIFVQHRKEKMFARRLVSEGRELRVEYSFLRKVAGVPIKFRYKELEKATDNFQALIGKGSSAYVFKGILDDGTPVAVKRIEGVEHGEREFKAEVSAIASAQHVNLVRLFGYCSIPGGPRILVYEFAHNGSLDTWIFPQREIIGGRRNVRLVRNGDNRQSRWSYFPKIVAECMREGKLMEVVDGRLLGEGGEVDERQVRILVHVALWCIQENPNLRPNMVSVVDMLEERVSMDAPPPTEMIVLDVLGVDHEETNGVKNGVAMQPTNQMENQLSTVSACSYSMSILSGR
;
A
#
# COMPACT_ATOMS: atom_id res chain seq x y z
N MET A 1 -36.86 17.35 -5.86
CA MET A 1 -38.32 17.16 -5.73
C MET A 1 -39.15 18.10 -6.62
N ALA A 2 -38.64 19.28 -7.01
CA ALA A 2 -39.38 20.24 -7.86
C ALA A 2 -39.64 19.74 -9.30
N SER A 3 -38.69 19.05 -9.95
CA SER A 3 -38.84 18.59 -11.33
C SER A 3 -39.93 17.51 -11.51
N LYS A 4 -40.10 16.61 -10.53
CA LYS A 4 -41.17 15.61 -10.56
C LYS A 4 -42.54 16.26 -10.46
N LYS A 5 -42.68 17.31 -9.64
CA LYS A 5 -43.94 18.06 -9.49
C LYS A 5 -44.30 18.80 -10.78
N SER A 6 -43.33 19.43 -11.45
CA SER A 6 -43.59 20.13 -12.72
C SER A 6 -43.94 19.18 -13.86
N THR A 7 -43.31 18.00 -13.94
CA THR A 7 -43.69 16.99 -14.94
C THR A 7 -45.10 16.43 -14.72
N ILE A 8 -45.51 16.27 -13.46
CA ILE A 8 -46.85 15.80 -13.10
C ILE A 8 -47.91 16.86 -13.44
N ILE A 9 -47.64 18.13 -13.12
CA ILE A 9 -48.55 19.24 -13.44
C ILE A 9 -48.70 19.39 -14.96
N ALA A 10 -47.60 19.33 -15.72
CA ALA A 10 -47.65 19.40 -17.17
C ALA A 10 -48.43 18.23 -17.80
N ALA A 11 -48.21 17.00 -17.32
CA ALA A 11 -48.97 15.85 -17.78
C ALA A 11 -50.48 15.99 -17.49
N ALA A 12 -50.84 16.50 -16.30
CA ALA A 12 -52.23 16.76 -15.93
C ALA A 12 -52.88 17.82 -16.84
N VAL A 13 -52.16 18.90 -17.18
CA VAL A 13 -52.63 19.93 -18.11
C VAL A 13 -52.84 19.38 -19.52
N ILE A 14 -51.90 18.59 -20.04
CA ILE A 14 -52.02 17.95 -21.35
C ILE A 14 -53.24 17.02 -21.39
N ILE A 15 -53.43 16.21 -20.35
CA ILE A 15 -54.58 15.28 -20.25
C ILE A 15 -55.90 16.07 -20.20
N ALA A 16 -55.98 17.14 -19.40
CA ALA A 16 -57.18 17.98 -19.31
C ALA A 16 -57.54 18.64 -20.66
N LEU A 17 -56.53 19.09 -21.42
CA LEU A 17 -56.73 19.66 -22.75
C LEU A 17 -57.18 18.61 -23.78
N ILE A 18 -56.68 17.38 -23.70
CA ILE A 18 -57.14 16.27 -24.57
C ILE A 18 -58.61 15.93 -24.25
N ILE A 19 -58.98 15.86 -22.98
CA ILE A 19 -60.37 15.60 -22.55
C ILE A 19 -61.30 16.70 -23.06
N LEU A 20 -60.87 17.97 -22.97
CA LEU A 20 -61.63 19.10 -23.50
C LEU A 20 -61.86 18.97 -25.01
N LEU A 21 -60.86 18.55 -25.79
CA LEU A 21 -61.02 18.32 -27.23
C LEU A 21 -62.03 17.21 -27.56
N ILE A 22 -62.06 16.14 -26.76
CA ILE A 22 -63.04 15.05 -26.93
C ILE A 22 -64.46 15.56 -26.65
N ILE A 23 -64.65 16.35 -25.60
CA ILE A 23 -65.94 16.95 -25.26
C ILE A 23 -66.42 17.88 -26.38
N LEU A 24 -65.55 18.77 -26.89
CA LEU A 24 -65.91 19.67 -27.99
C LEU A 24 -66.24 18.92 -29.29
N ARG A 25 -65.57 17.81 -29.59
CA ARG A 25 -65.88 16.96 -30.76
C ARG A 25 -67.30 16.39 -30.70
N VAL A 26 -67.78 16.06 -29.51
CA VAL A 26 -69.09 15.43 -29.30
C VAL A 26 -70.21 16.46 -29.24
N THR A 27 -69.96 17.66 -28.74
CA THR A 27 -70.98 18.72 -28.60
C THR A 27 -71.10 19.64 -29.80
N LEU A 28 -70.02 19.82 -30.56
CA LEU A 28 -69.97 20.67 -31.75
C LEU A 28 -69.69 19.76 -32.95
N GLU A 29 -70.75 19.32 -33.64
CA GLU A 29 -70.62 18.69 -34.97
C GLU A 29 -69.76 19.57 -35.89
N LEU A 30 -69.06 18.96 -36.87
CA LEU A 30 -67.95 19.47 -37.73
C LEU A 30 -68.07 20.91 -38.30
N SER A 31 -68.19 21.91 -37.42
CA SER A 31 -68.28 23.33 -37.72
C SER A 31 -66.89 23.94 -37.91
N GLU A 32 -66.77 25.00 -38.70
CA GLU A 32 -65.48 25.72 -38.87
C GLU A 32 -64.88 26.18 -37.54
N VAL A 33 -65.73 26.48 -36.56
CA VAL A 33 -65.34 26.87 -35.19
C VAL A 33 -64.57 25.74 -34.49
N PHE A 34 -64.92 24.48 -34.75
CA PHE A 34 -64.23 23.33 -34.19
C PHE A 34 -62.76 23.29 -34.63
N TYR A 35 -62.48 23.54 -35.91
CA TYR A 35 -61.11 23.50 -36.45
C TYR A 35 -60.22 24.63 -35.92
N LEU A 36 -60.79 25.82 -35.68
CA LEU A 36 -60.08 26.94 -35.06
C LEU A 36 -59.65 26.61 -33.61
N ILE A 37 -60.54 26.00 -32.82
CA ILE A 37 -60.24 25.63 -31.44
C ILE A 37 -59.22 24.48 -31.39
N LEU A 38 -59.34 23.48 -32.27
CA LEU A 38 -58.37 22.40 -32.38
C LEU A 38 -56.96 22.93 -32.68
N GLY A 39 -56.83 23.87 -33.61
CA GLY A 39 -55.56 24.52 -33.94
C GLY A 39 -54.95 25.25 -32.73
N ALA A 40 -55.76 25.99 -31.98
CA ALA A 40 -55.31 26.69 -30.77
C ALA A 40 -54.82 25.74 -29.66
N VAL A 41 -55.52 24.62 -29.44
CA VAL A 41 -55.12 23.63 -28.42
C VAL A 41 -53.85 22.89 -28.83
N VAL A 42 -53.69 22.51 -30.10
CA VAL A 42 -52.46 21.89 -30.60
C VAL A 42 -51.27 22.83 -30.45
N ALA A 43 -51.43 24.11 -30.81
CA ALA A 43 -50.38 25.12 -30.64
C ALA A 43 -49.99 25.29 -29.15
N ALA A 44 -50.96 25.31 -28.24
CA ALA A 44 -50.69 25.39 -26.80
C ALA A 44 -49.92 24.17 -26.28
N ASN A 45 -50.26 22.95 -26.72
CA ASN A 45 -49.54 21.74 -26.33
C ASN A 45 -48.10 21.73 -26.86
N LEU A 46 -47.88 22.15 -28.11
CA LEU A 46 -46.53 22.28 -28.68
C LEU A 46 -45.69 23.33 -27.93
N ALA A 47 -46.28 24.45 -27.52
CA ALA A 47 -45.62 25.46 -26.71
C ALA A 47 -45.19 24.91 -25.32
N ILE A 48 -46.04 24.12 -24.67
CA ILE A 48 -45.72 23.47 -23.39
C ILE A 48 -44.62 22.43 -23.56
N LEU A 49 -44.69 21.59 -24.59
CA LEU A 49 -43.68 20.56 -24.86
C LEU A 49 -42.31 21.18 -25.17
N THR A 50 -42.27 22.24 -25.97
CA THR A 50 -41.02 22.95 -26.29
C THR A 50 -40.43 23.65 -25.06
N TRP A 51 -41.26 24.25 -24.20
CA TRP A 51 -40.81 24.83 -22.94
C TRP A 51 -40.19 23.78 -22.01
N ILE A 52 -40.85 22.63 -21.83
CA ILE A 52 -40.34 21.50 -21.02
C ILE A 52 -39.01 21.00 -21.58
N PHE A 53 -38.92 20.82 -22.91
CA PHE A 53 -37.70 20.37 -23.57
C PHE A 53 -36.53 21.35 -23.35
N VAL A 54 -36.77 22.66 -23.51
CA VAL A 54 -35.76 23.70 -23.27
C VAL A 54 -35.31 23.71 -21.82
N GLN A 55 -36.24 23.59 -20.86
CA GLN A 55 -35.92 23.58 -19.44
C GLN A 55 -35.10 22.36 -19.04
N HIS A 56 -35.45 21.18 -19.56
CA HIS A 56 -34.71 19.95 -19.31
C HIS A 56 -33.32 19.98 -19.97
N ARG A 57 -33.18 20.62 -21.14
CA ARG A 57 -31.88 20.86 -21.78
C ARG A 57 -31.03 21.84 -20.97
N LYS A 58 -31.63 22.91 -20.43
CA LYS A 58 -30.94 23.90 -19.58
C LYS A 58 -30.40 23.28 -18.30
N GLU A 59 -31.19 22.47 -17.58
CA GLU A 59 -30.73 21.77 -16.38
C GLU A 59 -29.56 20.82 -16.68
N LYS A 60 -29.65 20.03 -17.75
CA LYS A 60 -28.55 19.14 -18.18
C LYS A 60 -27.29 19.91 -18.58
N MET A 61 -27.43 21.04 -19.27
CA MET A 61 -26.28 21.88 -19.64
C MET A 61 -25.63 22.57 -18.43
N PHE A 62 -26.44 23.09 -17.51
CA PHE A 62 -25.94 23.74 -16.30
C PHE A 62 -25.22 22.74 -15.38
N ALA A 63 -25.78 21.55 -15.19
CA ALA A 63 -25.12 20.47 -14.45
C ALA A 63 -23.78 20.08 -15.10
N ARG A 64 -23.72 19.98 -16.43
CA ARG A 64 -22.46 19.71 -17.15
C ARG A 64 -21.43 20.83 -16.97
N ARG A 65 -21.85 22.09 -16.99
CA ARG A 65 -20.98 23.26 -16.77
C ARG A 65 -20.43 23.29 -15.35
N LEU A 66 -21.27 23.12 -14.33
CA LEU A 66 -20.80 23.04 -12.94
C LEU A 66 -19.79 21.90 -12.74
N VAL A 67 -20.01 20.75 -13.40
CA VAL A 67 -19.09 19.61 -13.35
C VAL A 67 -17.80 19.87 -14.14
N SER A 68 -17.81 20.67 -15.21
CA SER A 68 -16.59 21.06 -15.92
C SER A 68 -15.81 22.12 -15.15
N GLU A 69 -16.49 23.16 -14.65
CA GLU A 69 -15.91 24.24 -13.87
C GLU A 69 -15.34 23.72 -12.54
N GLY A 70 -16.07 22.83 -11.84
CA GLY A 70 -15.55 22.14 -10.67
C GLY A 70 -14.37 21.20 -10.95
N ARG A 71 -14.26 20.67 -12.18
CA ARG A 71 -13.08 19.89 -12.61
C ARG A 71 -11.89 20.81 -12.86
N GLU A 72 -12.10 21.91 -13.57
CA GLU A 72 -11.07 22.89 -13.89
C GLU A 72 -10.49 23.52 -12.61
N LEU A 73 -11.35 23.95 -11.69
CA LEU A 73 -10.94 24.47 -10.39
C LEU A 73 -10.16 23.43 -9.58
N ARG A 74 -10.60 22.16 -9.58
CA ARG A 74 -9.85 21.07 -8.91
C ARG A 74 -8.45 20.88 -9.52
N VAL A 75 -8.32 20.99 -10.85
CA VAL A 75 -7.02 20.89 -11.54
C VAL A 75 -6.13 22.07 -11.15
N GLU A 76 -6.64 23.29 -11.18
CA GLU A 76 -5.90 24.49 -10.78
C GLU A 76 -5.44 24.42 -9.31
N TYR A 77 -6.33 24.08 -8.37
CA TYR A 77 -5.98 23.88 -6.97
C TYR A 77 -4.98 22.73 -6.78
N SER A 78 -5.07 21.66 -7.57
CA SER A 78 -4.11 20.55 -7.51
C SER A 78 -2.72 20.97 -7.98
N PHE A 79 -2.63 21.83 -8.99
CA PHE A 79 -1.38 22.41 -9.46
C PHE A 79 -0.73 23.26 -8.37
N LEU A 80 -1.47 24.20 -7.77
CA LEU A 80 -0.97 25.02 -6.66
C LEU A 80 -0.49 24.17 -5.49
N ARG A 81 -1.21 23.08 -5.18
CA ARG A 81 -0.84 22.14 -4.12
C ARG A 81 0.45 21.38 -4.44
N LYS A 82 0.64 20.98 -5.72
CA LYS A 82 1.86 20.32 -6.21
C LYS A 82 3.09 21.24 -6.09
N VAL A 83 2.92 22.53 -6.42
CA VAL A 83 3.95 23.57 -6.27
C VAL A 83 4.27 23.84 -4.80
N ALA A 84 3.25 23.92 -3.96
CA ALA A 84 3.39 24.15 -2.51
C ALA A 84 3.89 22.92 -1.72
N GLY A 85 4.16 21.79 -2.38
CA GLY A 85 4.63 20.57 -1.71
C GLY A 85 3.57 19.85 -0.87
N VAL A 86 2.31 20.29 -0.90
CA VAL A 86 1.26 19.75 -0.04
C VAL A 86 0.65 18.47 -0.68
N PRO A 87 0.36 17.40 0.10
CA PRO A 87 -0.17 16.15 -0.46
C PRO A 87 -1.57 16.31 -1.09
N ILE A 88 -1.82 15.80 -2.29
CA ILE A 88 -3.09 15.93 -3.05
C ILE A 88 -4.09 14.82 -2.69
N LYS A 89 -5.40 15.11 -2.70
CA LYS A 89 -6.45 14.08 -2.55
C LYS A 89 -6.83 13.47 -3.91
N PHE A 90 -6.48 12.21 -4.10
CA PHE A 90 -6.79 11.42 -5.30
C PHE A 90 -8.15 10.71 -5.18
N ARG A 91 -8.80 10.49 -6.33
CA ARG A 91 -9.94 9.57 -6.42
C ARG A 91 -9.44 8.15 -6.58
N TYR A 92 -10.16 7.18 -6.03
CA TYR A 92 -9.80 5.77 -6.12
C TYR A 92 -9.60 5.31 -7.57
N LYS A 93 -10.53 5.67 -8.47
CA LYS A 93 -10.45 5.36 -9.91
C LYS A 93 -9.21 5.92 -10.60
N GLU A 94 -8.67 7.06 -10.13
CA GLU A 94 -7.43 7.63 -10.67
C GLU A 94 -6.24 6.71 -10.34
N LEU A 95 -6.18 6.19 -9.11
CA LEU A 95 -5.13 5.29 -8.66
C LEU A 95 -5.29 3.88 -9.22
N GLU A 96 -6.53 3.40 -9.35
CA GLU A 96 -6.85 2.13 -10.00
C GLU A 96 -6.35 2.12 -11.45
N LYS A 97 -6.63 3.19 -12.21
CA LYS A 97 -6.10 3.36 -13.57
C LYS A 97 -4.58 3.47 -13.59
N ALA A 98 -4.00 4.29 -12.71
CA ALA A 98 -2.57 4.54 -12.66
C ALA A 98 -1.74 3.27 -12.33
N THR A 99 -2.35 2.30 -11.65
CA THR A 99 -1.71 1.05 -11.21
C THR A 99 -2.13 -0.17 -12.01
N ASP A 100 -2.86 0.04 -13.12
CA ASP A 100 -3.47 -1.03 -13.92
C ASP A 100 -4.25 -2.03 -13.05
N ASN A 101 -5.24 -1.52 -12.31
CA ASN A 101 -6.04 -2.27 -11.34
C ASN A 101 -5.21 -2.91 -10.21
N PHE A 102 -4.19 -2.20 -9.73
CA PHE A 102 -3.28 -2.65 -8.66
C PHE A 102 -2.58 -3.98 -8.99
N GLN A 103 -2.16 -4.19 -10.23
CA GLN A 103 -1.48 -5.43 -10.62
C GLN A 103 0.03 -5.42 -10.40
N ALA A 104 0.69 -4.26 -10.57
CA ALA A 104 2.13 -4.15 -10.48
C ALA A 104 2.64 -4.05 -9.02
N LEU A 105 2.51 -5.14 -8.26
CA LEU A 105 3.00 -5.22 -6.87
C LEU A 105 4.52 -5.12 -6.81
N ILE A 106 5.04 -4.17 -6.03
CA ILE A 106 6.49 -3.95 -5.82
C ILE A 106 6.93 -4.18 -4.37
N GLY A 107 5.98 -4.25 -3.43
CA GLY A 107 6.31 -4.53 -2.03
C GLY A 107 5.08 -5.00 -1.26
N LYS A 108 5.31 -5.93 -0.32
CA LYS A 108 4.28 -6.42 0.60
C LYS A 108 4.80 -6.30 2.02
N GLY A 109 4.13 -5.49 2.83
CA GLY A 109 4.33 -5.41 4.27
C GLY A 109 3.29 -6.21 5.04
N SER A 110 3.37 -6.17 6.38
CA SER A 110 2.38 -6.79 7.27
C SER A 110 1.02 -6.09 7.26
N SER A 111 0.99 -4.77 7.03
CA SER A 111 -0.23 -3.95 7.03
C SER A 111 -0.52 -3.25 5.70
N ALA A 112 0.28 -3.48 4.66
CA ALA A 112 0.11 -2.78 3.39
C ALA A 112 0.69 -3.50 2.18
N TYR A 113 0.13 -3.18 1.01
CA TYR A 113 0.64 -3.57 -0.30
C TYR A 113 1.07 -2.32 -1.05
N VAL A 114 2.23 -2.38 -1.68
CA VAL A 114 2.80 -1.26 -2.45
C VAL A 114 2.82 -1.65 -3.92
N PHE A 115 2.17 -0.85 -4.75
CA PHE A 115 2.06 -1.04 -6.18
C PHE A 115 2.80 0.05 -6.92
N LYS A 116 3.47 -0.28 -8.02
CA LYS A 116 3.98 0.72 -8.96
C LYS A 116 2.83 1.26 -9.79
N GLY A 117 2.84 2.56 -10.04
CA GLY A 117 1.90 3.20 -10.95
C GLY A 117 2.53 4.34 -11.73
N ILE A 118 1.80 4.82 -12.73
CA ILE A 118 2.12 6.01 -13.50
C ILE A 118 0.87 6.89 -13.51
N LEU A 119 0.99 8.11 -12.98
CA LEU A 119 -0.11 9.07 -12.98
C LEU A 119 -0.40 9.59 -14.40
N ASP A 120 -1.55 10.24 -14.61
CA ASP A 120 -1.95 10.78 -15.91
C ASP A 120 -0.95 11.80 -16.50
N ASP A 121 -0.13 12.43 -15.65
CA ASP A 121 0.93 13.36 -16.06
C ASP A 121 2.29 12.67 -16.35
N GLY A 122 2.32 11.33 -16.33
CA GLY A 122 3.52 10.53 -16.55
C GLY A 122 4.41 10.35 -15.32
N THR A 123 4.06 10.94 -14.17
CA THR A 123 4.86 10.83 -12.95
C THR A 123 4.83 9.38 -12.43
N PRO A 124 5.99 8.72 -12.26
CA PRO A 124 6.05 7.39 -11.64
C PRO A 124 5.80 7.49 -10.14
N VAL A 125 4.97 6.59 -9.61
CA VAL A 125 4.54 6.60 -8.21
C VAL A 125 4.57 5.22 -7.56
N ALA A 126 4.76 5.21 -6.24
CA ALA A 126 4.54 4.07 -5.38
C ALA A 126 3.21 4.25 -4.61
N VAL A 127 2.25 3.36 -4.86
CA VAL A 127 0.89 3.41 -4.32
C VAL A 127 0.77 2.40 -3.19
N LYS A 128 0.87 2.87 -1.94
CA LYS A 128 0.78 2.07 -0.72
C LYS A 128 -0.68 1.98 -0.26
N ARG A 129 -1.29 0.80 -0.41
CA ARG A 129 -2.64 0.49 0.04
C ARG A 129 -2.58 -0.19 1.41
N ILE A 130 -3.19 0.44 2.41
CA ILE A 130 -3.22 -0.06 3.80
C ILE A 130 -4.37 -1.07 3.96
N GLU A 131 -4.12 -2.15 4.71
CA GLU A 131 -5.09 -3.16 5.10
C GLU A 131 -5.65 -2.93 6.52
N GLY A 132 -6.84 -3.46 6.80
CA GLY A 132 -7.51 -3.35 8.10
C GLY A 132 -8.28 -2.04 8.28
N VAL A 133 -9.55 -2.14 8.70
CA VAL A 133 -10.48 -0.99 8.75
C VAL A 133 -10.17 -0.07 9.94
N GLU A 134 -10.00 -0.61 11.16
CA GLU A 134 -9.73 0.18 12.37
C GLU A 134 -8.27 0.60 12.49
N HIS A 135 -7.33 -0.35 12.40
CA HIS A 135 -5.89 -0.07 12.53
C HIS A 135 -5.39 0.81 11.37
N GLY A 136 -5.91 0.60 10.16
CA GLY A 136 -5.54 1.37 8.99
C GLY A 136 -5.96 2.84 9.04
N GLU A 137 -6.97 3.22 9.85
CA GLU A 137 -7.31 4.63 10.04
C GLU A 137 -6.25 5.38 10.85
N ARG A 138 -5.79 4.77 11.93
CA ARG A 138 -4.77 5.35 12.80
C ARG A 138 -3.44 5.47 12.06
N GLU A 139 -3.01 4.40 11.38
CA GLU A 139 -1.79 4.39 10.57
C GLU A 139 -1.85 5.43 9.45
N PHE A 140 -2.97 5.49 8.72
CA PHE A 140 -3.17 6.47 7.66
C PHE A 140 -3.11 7.92 8.17
N LYS A 141 -3.80 8.22 9.28
CA LYS A 141 -3.80 9.58 9.83
C LYS A 141 -2.42 9.97 10.34
N ALA A 142 -1.72 9.05 11.02
CA ALA A 142 -0.37 9.27 11.51
C ALA A 142 0.62 9.53 10.37
N GLU A 143 0.62 8.71 9.31
CA GLU A 143 1.51 8.90 8.15
C GLU A 143 1.20 10.22 7.43
N VAL A 144 -0.09 10.55 7.21
CA VAL A 144 -0.47 11.82 6.59
C VAL A 144 -0.08 13.01 7.47
N SER A 145 -0.28 12.95 8.79
CA SER A 145 0.03 14.08 9.69
C SER A 145 1.53 14.30 9.87
N ALA A 146 2.32 13.22 9.92
CA ALA A 146 3.77 13.30 10.10
C ALA A 146 4.50 13.75 8.82
N ILE A 147 4.05 13.28 7.65
CA ILE A 147 4.80 13.47 6.38
C ILE A 147 4.29 14.68 5.59
N ALA A 148 3.06 15.15 5.81
CA ALA A 148 2.55 16.35 5.12
C ALA A 148 3.37 17.63 5.41
N SER A 149 4.14 17.65 6.50
CA SER A 149 5.00 18.77 6.91
C SER A 149 6.50 18.47 6.75
N ALA A 150 6.88 17.23 6.39
CA ALA A 150 8.27 16.80 6.31
C ALA A 150 8.75 16.79 4.85
N GLN A 151 9.41 17.88 4.42
CA GLN A 151 10.06 17.95 3.12
C GLN A 151 11.58 18.00 3.32
N HIS A 152 12.24 16.86 3.10
CA HIS A 152 13.69 16.73 3.25
C HIS A 152 14.26 15.88 2.11
N VAL A 153 15.50 16.16 1.69
CA VAL A 153 16.17 15.45 0.57
C VAL A 153 16.29 13.94 0.77
N ASN A 154 16.30 13.49 2.03
CA ASN A 154 16.42 12.08 2.41
C ASN A 154 15.08 11.42 2.81
N LEU A 155 13.94 12.07 2.54
CA LEU A 155 12.61 11.50 2.78
C LEU A 155 11.87 11.32 1.46
N VAL A 156 11.28 10.14 1.26
CA VAL A 156 10.46 9.88 0.08
C VAL A 156 9.23 10.78 0.13
N ARG A 157 9.06 11.61 -0.90
CA ARG A 157 8.00 12.61 -0.96
C ARG A 157 6.62 11.94 -1.03
N LEU A 158 5.71 12.37 -0.16
CA LEU A 158 4.28 12.05 -0.25
C LEU A 158 3.61 12.98 -1.25
N PHE A 159 3.22 12.47 -2.41
CA PHE A 159 2.46 13.24 -3.40
C PHE A 159 1.00 13.40 -3.01
N GLY A 160 0.43 12.43 -2.29
CA GLY A 160 -0.97 12.52 -1.91
C GLY A 160 -1.54 11.26 -1.29
N TYR A 161 -2.87 11.25 -1.19
CA TYR A 161 -3.61 10.19 -0.55
C TYR A 161 -4.99 9.98 -1.18
N CYS A 162 -5.55 8.80 -0.99
CA CYS A 162 -6.95 8.49 -1.22
C CYS A 162 -7.56 7.92 0.06
N SER A 163 -8.72 8.45 0.44
CA SER A 163 -9.49 7.96 1.58
C SER A 163 -10.96 7.92 1.20
N ILE A 164 -11.52 6.72 1.25
CA ILE A 164 -12.95 6.45 1.06
C ILE A 164 -13.52 6.08 2.43
N PRO A 165 -14.61 6.72 2.89
CA PRO A 165 -15.28 6.32 4.13
C PRO A 165 -15.66 4.84 4.09
N GLY A 166 -15.20 4.06 5.08
CA GLY A 166 -15.41 2.60 5.13
C GLY A 166 -14.73 1.80 4.03
N GLY A 167 -13.84 2.43 3.24
CA GLY A 167 -13.14 1.82 2.12
C GLY A 167 -11.61 1.82 2.29
N PRO A 168 -10.88 1.47 1.22
CA PRO A 168 -9.43 1.39 1.26
C PRO A 168 -8.78 2.76 1.49
N ARG A 169 -7.68 2.75 2.26
CA ARG A 169 -6.83 3.91 2.52
C ARG A 169 -5.54 3.74 1.73
N ILE A 170 -5.20 4.75 0.96
CA ILE A 170 -4.09 4.66 0.01
C ILE A 170 -3.23 5.91 0.12
N LEU A 171 -1.92 5.71 0.11
CA LEU A 171 -0.91 6.76 0.10
C LEU A 171 -0.14 6.67 -1.22
N VAL A 172 0.20 7.84 -1.78
CA VAL A 172 0.86 7.96 -3.08
C VAL A 172 2.19 8.65 -2.85
N TYR A 173 3.27 7.90 -3.01
CA TYR A 173 4.63 8.36 -2.85
C TYR A 173 5.35 8.52 -4.19
N GLU A 174 6.41 9.30 -4.18
CA GLU A 174 7.43 9.27 -5.22
C GLU A 174 7.99 7.86 -5.38
N PHE A 175 8.18 7.43 -6.62
CA PHE A 175 8.77 6.13 -6.92
C PHE A 175 10.29 6.20 -6.83
N ALA A 176 10.88 5.49 -5.87
CA ALA A 176 12.32 5.34 -5.76
C ALA A 176 12.84 4.34 -6.81
N HIS A 177 13.46 4.83 -7.88
CA HIS A 177 13.90 4.02 -9.02
C HIS A 177 14.94 2.95 -8.68
N ASN A 178 15.76 3.20 -7.67
CA ASN A 178 16.77 2.25 -7.21
C ASN A 178 16.18 1.18 -6.29
N GLY A 179 14.88 1.17 -6.02
CA GLY A 179 14.28 0.21 -5.12
C GLY A 179 14.71 0.42 -3.67
N SER A 180 14.47 -0.59 -2.85
CA SER A 180 14.75 -0.57 -1.43
C SER A 180 16.22 -0.91 -1.14
N LEU A 181 16.76 -0.35 -0.06
CA LEU A 181 18.17 -0.53 0.30
C LEU A 181 18.54 -2.00 0.48
N ASP A 182 17.62 -2.83 1.00
CA ASP A 182 17.83 -4.27 1.20
C ASP A 182 18.23 -5.00 -0.09
N THR A 183 17.75 -4.55 -1.25
CA THR A 183 18.13 -5.14 -2.54
C THR A 183 19.60 -4.92 -2.85
N TRP A 184 20.19 -3.83 -2.36
CA TRP A 184 21.59 -3.48 -2.58
C TRP A 184 22.51 -4.04 -1.50
N ILE A 185 22.09 -4.02 -0.24
CA ILE A 185 22.93 -4.41 0.90
C ILE A 185 22.76 -5.88 1.31
N PHE A 186 21.64 -6.52 0.95
CA PHE A 186 21.36 -7.93 1.24
C PHE A 186 21.08 -8.77 -0.02
N PRO A 187 21.93 -8.75 -1.08
CA PRO A 187 21.75 -9.62 -2.24
C PRO A 187 21.98 -11.09 -1.86
N GLN A 188 20.94 -11.80 -1.40
CA GLN A 188 20.93 -13.22 -0.99
C GLN A 188 22.04 -13.69 -0.01
N ARG A 189 22.84 -12.75 0.50
CA ARG A 189 24.08 -12.97 1.25
C ARG A 189 24.20 -11.86 2.29
N GLU A 190 24.42 -12.24 3.55
CA GLU A 190 24.69 -11.29 4.62
C GLU A 190 26.02 -10.57 4.41
N ILE A 191 26.04 -9.30 4.84
CA ILE A 191 27.17 -8.37 4.72
C ILE A 191 28.48 -8.99 5.18
N ILE A 192 28.48 -9.70 6.31
CA ILE A 192 29.69 -10.27 6.90
C ILE A 192 30.00 -11.64 6.28
N GLY A 193 29.02 -12.53 6.28
CA GLY A 193 29.27 -13.95 5.99
C GLY A 193 29.17 -14.34 4.54
N GLY A 194 28.67 -13.48 3.66
CA GLY A 194 28.46 -13.82 2.26
C GLY A 194 27.50 -14.99 2.04
N ARG A 195 26.70 -15.33 3.06
CA ARG A 195 25.82 -16.51 3.12
C ARG A 195 24.48 -16.12 3.75
N ARG A 196 23.49 -17.01 3.70
CA ARG A 196 22.19 -16.81 4.35
C ARG A 196 22.25 -17.22 5.83
N ASN A 197 21.46 -16.55 6.65
CA ASN A 197 21.34 -16.77 8.09
C ASN A 197 20.78 -18.15 8.41
N VAL A 198 19.98 -18.74 7.51
CA VAL A 198 19.42 -20.08 7.65
C VAL A 198 19.78 -20.89 6.40
N ARG A 199 20.42 -22.04 6.60
CA ARG A 199 20.78 -22.99 5.53
C ARG A 199 20.42 -24.41 5.94
N LEU A 200 19.81 -25.16 5.03
CA LEU A 200 19.68 -26.60 5.18
C LEU A 200 21.01 -27.28 4.82
N VAL A 201 21.61 -27.99 5.77
CA VAL A 201 22.81 -28.78 5.56
C VAL A 201 22.40 -30.24 5.35
N ARG A 202 22.67 -30.77 4.16
CA ARG A 202 22.40 -32.17 3.81
C ARG A 202 23.65 -32.98 4.08
N ASN A 203 23.57 -33.94 5.00
CA ASN A 203 24.70 -34.82 5.28
C ASN A 203 24.75 -35.95 4.24
N GLY A 204 25.94 -36.25 3.70
CA GLY A 204 26.13 -37.19 2.59
C GLY A 204 25.79 -38.64 2.92
N ASP A 205 25.85 -39.02 4.20
CA ASP A 205 25.74 -40.42 4.64
C ASP A 205 24.50 -40.73 5.48
N ASN A 206 23.59 -39.78 5.73
CA ASN A 206 22.38 -40.03 6.52
C ASN A 206 21.22 -39.14 6.08
N ARG A 207 19.98 -39.68 6.10
CA ARG A 207 18.74 -39.01 5.67
C ARG A 207 18.34 -37.76 6.48
N GLN A 208 19.16 -37.31 7.43
CA GLN A 208 18.84 -36.21 8.32
C GLN A 208 19.45 -34.91 7.78
N SER A 209 18.60 -34.03 7.27
CA SER A 209 18.99 -32.67 6.92
C SER A 209 18.94 -31.81 8.18
N ARG A 210 20.02 -31.10 8.49
CA ARG A 210 20.12 -30.26 9.70
C ARG A 210 20.07 -28.79 9.31
N TRP A 211 19.23 -28.00 9.97
CA TRP A 211 19.25 -26.56 9.82
C TRP A 211 20.49 -25.96 10.49
N SER A 212 21.17 -25.08 9.78
CA SER A 212 22.28 -24.29 10.27
C SER A 212 21.84 -22.84 10.37
N TYR A 213 22.03 -22.26 11.56
CA TYR A 213 21.77 -20.84 11.84
C TYR A 213 23.11 -20.10 11.91
N PHE A 214 23.34 -19.19 10.97
CA PHE A 214 24.62 -18.50 10.84
C PHE A 214 24.97 -17.58 12.02
N PRO A 215 24.03 -16.82 12.62
CA PRO A 215 24.34 -15.98 13.78
C PRO A 215 24.87 -16.80 14.97
N LYS A 216 24.44 -18.06 15.13
CA LYS A 216 25.03 -18.99 16.10
C LYS A 216 26.52 -19.19 15.87
N ILE A 217 26.86 -19.54 14.63
CA ILE A 217 28.24 -19.82 14.21
C ILE A 217 29.10 -18.57 14.40
N VAL A 218 28.58 -17.39 14.03
CA VAL A 218 29.27 -16.11 14.20
C VAL A 218 29.52 -15.82 15.69
N ALA A 219 28.52 -16.02 16.55
CA ALA A 219 28.66 -15.82 18.00
C ALA A 219 29.70 -16.78 18.62
N GLU A 220 29.71 -18.04 18.18
CA GLU A 220 30.71 -19.04 18.60
C GLU A 220 32.12 -18.66 18.12
N CYS A 221 32.31 -18.33 16.84
CA CYS A 221 33.59 -17.89 16.28
C CYS A 221 34.09 -16.59 16.95
N MET A 222 33.18 -15.68 17.29
CA MET A 222 33.52 -14.45 17.99
C MET A 222 34.05 -14.73 19.41
N ARG A 223 33.46 -15.69 20.13
CA ARG A 223 33.93 -16.16 21.44
C ARG A 223 35.25 -16.91 21.36
N GLU A 224 35.47 -17.68 20.30
CA GLU A 224 36.71 -18.42 20.06
C GLU A 224 37.86 -17.57 19.49
N GLY A 225 37.61 -16.29 19.15
CA GLY A 225 38.62 -15.43 18.53
C GLY A 225 38.91 -15.76 17.06
N LYS A 226 38.02 -16.50 16.39
CA LYS A 226 38.14 -16.94 14.98
C LYS A 226 37.18 -16.20 14.06
N LEU A 227 36.92 -14.93 14.34
CA LEU A 227 35.90 -14.15 13.64
C LEU A 227 36.18 -14.02 12.13
N MET A 228 37.44 -13.92 11.74
CA MET A 228 37.83 -13.76 10.34
C MET A 228 37.53 -15.00 9.48
N GLU A 229 37.37 -16.19 10.08
CA GLU A 229 37.01 -17.42 9.35
C GLU A 229 35.58 -17.39 8.81
N VAL A 230 34.71 -16.59 9.43
CA VAL A 230 33.31 -16.51 9.00
C VAL A 230 33.04 -15.41 7.97
N VAL A 231 34.00 -14.51 7.77
CA VAL A 231 33.93 -13.38 6.83
C VAL A 231 33.94 -13.89 5.38
N ASP A 232 33.14 -13.25 4.51
CA ASP A 232 33.11 -13.57 3.09
C ASP A 232 34.51 -13.36 2.47
N GLY A 233 35.08 -14.42 1.88
CA GLY A 233 36.38 -14.37 1.24
C GLY A 233 36.49 -13.33 0.11
N ARG A 234 35.36 -12.89 -0.47
CA ARG A 234 35.35 -11.78 -1.44
C ARG A 234 35.71 -10.44 -0.82
N LEU A 235 35.46 -10.25 0.47
CA LEU A 235 35.88 -9.06 1.20
C LEU A 235 37.38 -9.09 1.53
N LEU A 236 37.99 -10.28 1.52
CA LEU A 236 39.41 -10.50 1.82
C LEU A 236 40.31 -10.55 0.57
N GLY A 237 39.73 -10.49 -0.64
CA GLY A 237 40.43 -10.59 -1.93
C GLY A 237 40.99 -9.27 -2.47
N GLU A 238 41.71 -9.35 -3.60
CA GLU A 238 42.50 -8.28 -4.27
C GLU A 238 41.84 -6.88 -4.25
N GLY A 239 42.13 -6.11 -3.19
CA GLY A 239 41.70 -4.72 -3.02
C GLY A 239 40.92 -4.41 -1.74
N GLY A 240 40.52 -5.41 -0.94
CA GLY A 240 39.82 -5.23 0.33
C GLY A 240 40.71 -5.51 1.54
N GLU A 241 41.23 -4.47 2.18
CA GLU A 241 41.85 -4.60 3.51
C GLU A 241 40.74 -4.43 4.56
N VAL A 242 40.11 -5.55 4.94
CA VAL A 242 39.05 -5.54 5.94
C VAL A 242 39.68 -5.56 7.33
N ASP A 243 39.51 -4.48 8.07
CA ASP A 243 39.94 -4.37 9.46
C ASP A 243 39.11 -5.29 10.36
N GLU A 244 39.77 -6.21 11.05
CA GLU A 244 39.15 -7.12 12.03
C GLU A 244 38.38 -6.35 13.10
N ARG A 245 38.84 -5.15 13.48
CA ARG A 245 38.15 -4.28 14.44
C ARG A 245 36.79 -3.83 13.92
N GLN A 246 36.70 -3.42 12.66
CA GLN A 246 35.44 -3.00 12.02
C GLN A 246 34.46 -4.18 11.91
N VAL A 247 34.96 -5.37 11.54
CA VAL A 247 34.14 -6.58 11.51
C VAL A 247 33.61 -6.90 12.90
N ARG A 248 34.46 -6.80 13.91
CA ARG A 248 34.08 -7.04 15.32
C ARG A 248 32.99 -6.10 15.78
N ILE A 249 33.07 -4.80 15.46
CA ILE A 249 32.03 -3.81 15.78
C ILE A 249 30.72 -4.19 15.10
N LEU A 250 30.76 -4.48 13.80
CA LEU A 250 29.57 -4.83 13.02
C LEU A 250 28.89 -6.09 13.57
N VAL A 251 29.67 -7.11 13.96
CA VAL A 251 29.14 -8.32 14.59
C VAL A 251 28.53 -8.03 15.97
N HIS A 252 29.19 -7.23 16.80
CA HIS A 252 28.62 -6.85 18.11
C HIS A 252 27.26 -6.16 17.94
N VAL A 253 27.21 -5.14 17.07
CA VAL A 253 25.97 -4.41 16.77
C VAL A 253 24.89 -5.38 16.29
N ALA A 254 25.22 -6.27 15.34
CA ALA A 254 24.27 -7.26 14.84
C ALA A 254 23.74 -8.19 15.96
N LEU A 255 24.61 -8.70 16.82
CA LEU A 255 24.23 -9.58 17.94
C LEU A 255 23.39 -8.86 19.00
N TRP A 256 23.61 -7.56 19.23
CA TRP A 256 22.75 -6.73 20.06
C TRP A 256 21.37 -6.49 19.44
N CYS A 257 21.30 -6.33 18.11
CA CYS A 257 20.05 -6.10 17.39
C CYS A 257 19.15 -7.34 17.28
N ILE A 258 19.70 -8.55 17.29
CA ILE A 258 18.93 -9.80 17.13
C ILE A 258 18.43 -10.41 18.45
N GLN A 259 18.70 -9.78 19.59
CA GLN A 259 18.28 -10.28 20.91
C GLN A 259 16.78 -10.57 20.97
N GLU A 260 16.35 -11.65 21.60
CA GLU A 260 14.93 -12.01 21.66
C GLU A 260 14.12 -10.98 22.45
N ASN A 261 14.69 -10.49 23.56
CA ASN A 261 14.08 -9.45 24.38
C ASN A 261 14.21 -8.08 23.69
N PRO A 262 13.10 -7.43 23.27
CA PRO A 262 13.15 -6.14 22.59
C PRO A 262 13.77 -5.02 23.44
N ASN A 263 13.70 -5.13 24.77
CA ASN A 263 14.26 -4.12 25.68
C ASN A 263 15.79 -4.13 25.73
N LEU A 264 16.43 -5.22 25.29
CA LEU A 264 17.89 -5.31 25.18
C LEU A 264 18.40 -4.79 23.84
N ARG A 265 17.52 -4.58 22.85
CA ARG A 265 17.92 -4.11 21.53
C ARG A 265 18.22 -2.61 21.57
N PRO A 266 19.33 -2.15 20.99
CA PRO A 266 19.64 -0.73 20.93
C PRO A 266 18.67 0.01 20.00
N ASN A 267 18.41 1.28 20.32
CA ASN A 267 17.72 2.18 19.39
C ASN A 267 18.68 2.60 18.25
N MET A 268 18.13 3.16 17.17
CA MET A 268 18.93 3.56 16.00
C MET A 268 20.03 4.58 16.29
N VAL A 269 19.83 5.49 17.26
CA VAL A 269 20.87 6.47 17.64
C VAL A 269 22.05 5.74 18.27
N SER A 270 21.76 4.84 19.22
CA SER A 270 22.77 3.98 19.84
C SER A 270 23.49 3.12 18.80
N VAL A 271 22.78 2.52 17.84
CA VAL A 271 23.39 1.75 16.74
C VAL A 271 24.38 2.59 15.93
N VAL A 272 24.04 3.84 15.62
CA VAL A 272 24.96 4.74 14.89
C VAL A 272 26.17 5.09 15.75
N ASP A 273 25.98 5.44 17.02
CA ASP A 273 27.09 5.73 17.93
C ASP A 273 28.04 4.54 18.12
N MET A 274 27.50 3.32 18.11
CA MET A 274 28.25 2.06 18.14
C MET A 274 29.07 1.84 16.86
N LEU A 275 28.46 2.04 15.69
CA LEU A 275 29.12 1.86 14.39
C LEU A 275 30.18 2.92 14.11
N GLU A 276 29.98 4.14 14.59
CA GLU A 276 30.95 5.24 14.49
C GLU A 276 32.02 5.23 15.60
N GLU A 277 32.04 4.19 16.44
CA GLU A 277 33.00 4.03 17.54
C GLU A 277 33.00 5.18 18.55
N ARG A 278 31.86 5.86 18.72
CA ARG A 278 31.71 6.96 19.70
C ARG A 278 31.54 6.45 21.12
N VAL A 279 31.17 5.18 21.28
CA VAL A 279 30.89 4.53 22.56
C VAL A 279 31.55 3.14 22.60
N SER A 280 32.14 2.79 23.74
CA SER A 280 32.66 1.44 23.99
C SER A 280 31.52 0.44 24.17
N MET A 281 31.56 -0.68 23.44
CA MET A 281 30.51 -1.70 23.49
C MET A 281 30.88 -2.84 24.44
N ASP A 282 29.97 -3.18 25.34
CA ASP A 282 30.02 -4.44 26.08
C ASP A 282 29.68 -5.62 25.16
N ALA A 283 30.15 -6.81 25.53
CA ALA A 283 29.80 -8.04 24.82
C ALA A 283 28.27 -8.26 24.88
N PRO A 284 27.64 -8.62 23.75
CA PRO A 284 26.21 -8.87 23.72
C PRO A 284 25.85 -10.06 24.63
N PRO A 285 24.68 -10.04 25.29
CA PRO A 285 24.25 -11.15 26.11
C PRO A 285 24.04 -12.41 25.23
N PRO A 286 24.15 -13.62 25.82
CA PRO A 286 23.86 -14.86 25.11
C PRO A 286 22.43 -14.83 24.56
N THR A 287 22.31 -15.01 23.25
CA THR A 287 21.04 -15.12 22.55
C THR A 287 20.56 -16.57 22.68
N GLU A 288 19.30 -16.79 23.08
CA GLU A 288 18.74 -18.15 23.20
C GLU A 288 18.58 -18.81 21.83
N MET A 289 18.60 -18.01 20.77
CA MET A 289 18.46 -18.41 19.38
C MET A 289 17.20 -19.22 19.16
N ILE A 290 16.06 -18.70 19.65
CA ILE A 290 14.72 -19.32 19.56
C ILE A 290 14.39 -19.78 18.12
N VAL A 291 14.96 -19.12 17.10
CA VAL A 291 14.85 -19.52 15.69
C VAL A 291 15.30 -20.97 15.46
N LEU A 292 16.34 -21.47 16.15
CA LEU A 292 16.78 -22.87 16.06
C LEU A 292 15.75 -23.84 16.64
N ASP A 293 15.06 -23.48 17.73
CA ASP A 293 14.01 -24.31 18.34
C ASP A 293 12.79 -24.40 17.42
N VAL A 294 12.43 -23.29 16.76
CA VAL A 294 11.37 -23.24 15.75
C VAL A 294 11.73 -24.08 14.51
N LEU A 295 13.00 -24.07 14.11
CA LEU A 295 13.51 -24.89 13.00
C LEU A 295 13.79 -26.36 13.40
N GLY A 296 13.70 -26.69 14.69
CA GLY A 296 14.18 -27.92 15.30
C GLY A 296 13.13 -28.98 15.64
N VAL A 297 11.94 -28.94 15.05
CA VAL A 297 10.95 -30.02 15.24
C VAL A 297 11.12 -31.08 14.14
N ASP A 298 11.85 -32.15 14.45
CA ASP A 298 11.42 -33.53 14.19
C ASP A 298 12.33 -34.56 14.92
N HIS A 299 11.67 -35.38 15.74
CA HIS A 299 12.09 -36.61 16.43
C HIS A 299 12.98 -36.51 17.69
N GLU A 300 12.33 -36.43 18.85
CA GLU A 300 12.65 -37.36 19.94
C GLU A 300 11.46 -38.30 20.18
N GLU A 301 11.62 -39.57 19.83
CA GLU A 301 10.87 -40.65 20.46
C GLU A 301 11.42 -40.84 21.88
N THR A 302 10.73 -40.32 22.89
CA THR A 302 10.72 -40.96 24.21
C THR A 302 9.28 -41.08 24.72
N ASN A 303 8.93 -42.29 25.13
CA ASN A 303 7.61 -42.72 25.53
C ASN A 303 7.01 -41.87 26.66
N GLY A 304 5.79 -41.36 26.46
CA GLY A 304 4.84 -41.12 27.55
C GLY A 304 4.05 -39.83 27.51
N VAL A 305 2.77 -39.96 27.10
CA VAL A 305 1.60 -39.10 27.39
C VAL A 305 1.32 -37.91 26.44
N LYS A 306 0.20 -38.13 25.73
CA LYS A 306 -0.59 -37.31 24.78
C LYS A 306 -0.77 -35.82 25.13
N ASN A 307 -0.69 -34.95 24.11
CA ASN A 307 -1.85 -34.24 23.50
C ASN A 307 -1.46 -33.55 22.18
N GLY A 308 -2.40 -33.50 21.23
CA GLY A 308 -2.25 -33.20 19.78
C GLY A 308 -1.62 -31.84 19.41
N VAL A 309 -1.23 -31.59 18.16
CA VAL A 309 -2.03 -31.67 16.91
C VAL A 309 -1.12 -32.08 15.75
N ALA A 310 -1.54 -33.08 14.97
CA ALA A 310 -0.86 -33.51 13.76
C ALA A 310 -1.24 -32.62 12.57
N MET A 311 -0.26 -32.14 11.80
CA MET A 311 -0.47 -31.57 10.48
C MET A 311 0.41 -32.34 9.48
N GLN A 312 -0.23 -33.03 8.52
CA GLN A 312 0.44 -33.82 7.49
C GLN A 312 1.22 -32.94 6.50
N PRO A 313 2.33 -33.43 5.92
CA PRO A 313 3.15 -32.66 5.01
C PRO A 313 2.45 -32.54 3.66
N THR A 314 2.08 -31.32 3.29
CA THR A 314 1.69 -30.98 1.91
C THR A 314 2.86 -30.27 1.24
N ASN A 315 3.05 -30.54 -0.06
CA ASN A 315 4.06 -29.94 -0.95
C ASN A 315 3.98 -28.39 -1.09
N GLN A 316 3.32 -27.70 -0.16
CA GLN A 316 3.23 -26.23 -0.08
C GLN A 316 4.28 -25.62 0.87
N MET A 317 4.97 -26.43 1.67
CA MET A 317 5.86 -25.94 2.74
C MET A 317 7.21 -25.37 2.22
N GLU A 318 7.71 -25.84 1.08
CA GLU A 318 8.90 -25.24 0.43
C GLU A 318 8.64 -23.79 -0.01
N ASN A 319 7.42 -23.48 -0.44
CA ASN A 319 7.06 -22.15 -0.92
C ASN A 319 6.78 -21.17 0.24
N GLN A 320 6.43 -21.69 1.44
CA GLN A 320 6.26 -20.86 2.65
C GLN A 320 7.59 -20.52 3.34
N LEU A 321 8.63 -21.34 3.20
CA LEU A 321 9.91 -21.11 3.87
C LEU A 321 10.78 -20.05 3.18
N SER A 322 10.65 -19.91 1.85
CA SER A 322 11.10 -18.72 1.11
C SER A 322 10.43 -17.43 1.62
N THR A 323 9.20 -17.53 2.10
CA THR A 323 8.43 -16.40 2.65
C THR A 323 8.89 -16.04 4.06
N VAL A 324 9.20 -17.02 4.92
CA VAL A 324 9.75 -16.74 6.28
C VAL A 324 11.13 -16.07 6.19
N SER A 325 11.95 -16.45 5.22
CA SER A 325 13.22 -15.77 4.92
C SER A 325 13.03 -14.34 4.38
N ALA A 326 11.89 -14.04 3.76
CA ALA A 326 11.54 -12.68 3.34
C ALA A 326 10.90 -11.85 4.48
N CYS A 327 10.26 -12.51 5.45
CA CYS A 327 9.61 -11.85 6.59
C CYS A 327 10.61 -11.20 7.57
N SER A 328 11.87 -11.62 7.58
CA SER A 328 12.88 -11.03 8.47
C SER A 328 13.45 -9.70 7.95
N TYR A 329 13.21 -9.33 6.68
CA TYR A 329 13.93 -8.22 6.03
C TYR A 329 13.04 -7.10 5.46
N SER A 330 11.71 -7.19 5.57
CA SER A 330 10.83 -6.11 5.07
C SER A 330 10.55 -4.99 6.09
N MET A 331 11.27 -4.93 7.22
CA MET A 331 11.05 -3.94 8.29
C MET A 331 11.92 -2.69 8.17
N SER A 332 11.96 -2.05 6.98
CA SER A 332 12.69 -0.79 6.84
C SER A 332 12.07 0.15 5.79
N ILE A 333 10.82 0.59 6.01
CA ILE A 333 10.39 1.90 5.49
C ILE A 333 9.60 2.62 6.58
N LEU A 334 10.31 3.50 7.30
CA LEU A 334 9.85 4.73 7.96
C LEU A 334 8.52 4.63 8.74
N SER A 335 8.59 4.22 10.01
CA SER A 335 7.66 4.73 11.02
C SER A 335 8.32 5.92 11.72
N GLY A 336 7.81 7.12 11.48
CA GLY A 336 8.20 8.30 12.25
C GLY A 336 7.61 8.21 13.65
N ARG A 337 8.50 8.10 14.64
CA ARG A 337 8.30 8.18 16.11
C ARG A 337 7.17 7.38 16.74
#